data_AF-A0A126QZF8-F1
#
_entry.id   AF-A0A126QZF8-F1
#
_cell.length_a   1.000
_cell.length_b   1.000
_cell.length_c   1.000
_cell.angle_alpha   90.00
_cell.angle_beta   90.00
_cell.angle_gamma   90.00
#
_symmetry.space_group_name_H-M   'P 1'
#
loop_
_entity.id
_entity.type
_entity.pdbx_description
1 polymer ?
#
loop_
_entity_poly.entity_id
_entity_poly.type
_entity_poly.pdbx_seq_one_letter_code
_entity_poly.pdbx_strand_id
1 'polypeptide(L)'
;MVKKTIELSSEQLKKVEILESNGVDVGEAIDILFKIKEDLLVQSDDYFDERINVANNKKSELEEKLHKINQEIRIFNKLKDSSLDFAQKQEILEKEYANIDKTYDVVIQEYKHKFSWMKNIFKV
;
A
#
# COMPACT_ATOMS: atom_id res chain seq x y z
N MET A 1 49.95 -18.53 -18.14
CA MET A 1 49.40 -17.38 -17.41
C MET A 1 48.74 -16.45 -18.43
N VAL A 2 47.43 -16.28 -18.38
CA VAL A 2 46.72 -15.32 -19.24
C VAL A 2 46.85 -13.96 -18.58
N LYS A 3 47.65 -13.05 -19.16
CA LYS A 3 47.66 -11.64 -18.76
C LYS A 3 46.30 -11.05 -19.11
N LYS A 4 45.42 -10.88 -18.13
CA LYS A 4 44.23 -10.05 -18.26
C LYS A 4 44.68 -8.58 -18.24
N THR A 5 44.65 -7.93 -19.39
CA THR A 5 44.75 -6.47 -19.49
C THR A 5 43.40 -5.88 -19.09
N ILE A 6 43.40 -5.13 -17.98
CA ILE A 6 42.21 -4.42 -17.49
C ILE A 6 42.29 -2.99 -18.04
N GLU A 7 41.27 -2.57 -18.80
CA GLU A 7 41.13 -1.18 -19.24
C GLU A 7 40.39 -0.39 -18.15
N LEU A 8 41.12 0.51 -17.49
CA LEU A 8 40.56 1.42 -16.49
C LEU A 8 40.22 2.76 -17.15
N SER A 9 39.13 3.39 -16.71
CA SER A 9 38.85 4.76 -17.11
C SER A 9 39.87 5.73 -16.52
N SER A 10 39.98 6.92 -17.11
CA SER A 10 40.88 7.98 -16.62
C SER A 10 40.63 8.36 -15.15
N GLU A 11 39.40 8.18 -14.66
CA GLU A 11 39.04 8.46 -13.27
C GLU A 11 39.43 7.31 -12.33
N GLN A 12 39.30 6.05 -12.79
CA GLN A 12 39.73 4.88 -12.04
C GLN A 12 41.25 4.85 -11.89
N LEU A 13 41.98 5.22 -12.94
CA LEU A 13 43.45 5.36 -12.90
C LEU A 13 43.89 6.35 -11.82
N LYS A 14 43.28 7.54 -11.76
CA LYS A 14 43.58 8.52 -10.70
C LYS A 14 43.31 7.97 -9.29
N LYS A 15 42.26 7.18 -9.12
CA LYS A 15 41.94 6.56 -7.82
C LYS A 15 42.99 5.51 -7.45
N VAL A 16 43.47 4.73 -8.41
CA VAL A 16 44.58 3.78 -8.21
C VAL A 16 45.88 4.51 -7.87
N GLU A 17 46.23 5.58 -8.58
CA GLU A 17 47.44 6.38 -8.31
C GLU A 17 47.42 7.00 -6.90
N ILE A 18 46.26 7.45 -6.43
CA ILE A 18 46.10 7.97 -5.06
C ILE A 18 46.30 6.85 -4.04
N LEU A 19 45.76 5.65 -4.28
CA LEU A 19 45.91 4.51 -3.39
C LEU A 19 47.36 4.02 -3.36
N GLU A 20 48.02 3.98 -4.51
CA GLU A 20 49.45 3.68 -4.65
C GLU A 20 50.32 4.68 -3.89
N SER A 21 50.01 5.98 -4.00
CA SER A 21 50.69 7.05 -3.25
C SER A 21 50.52 6.91 -1.72
N ASN A 22 49.51 6.17 -1.26
CA ASN A 22 49.27 5.86 0.15
C ASN A 22 49.81 4.48 0.58
N GLY A 23 50.61 3.83 -0.27
CA GLY A 23 51.29 2.57 0.04
C GLY A 23 50.47 1.31 -0.22
N VAL A 24 49.38 1.39 -0.98
CA VAL A 24 48.60 0.24 -1.42
C VAL A 24 49.17 -0.28 -2.75
N ASP A 25 49.37 -1.60 -2.89
CA ASP A 25 49.82 -2.16 -4.17
C ASP A 25 48.79 -1.89 -5.29
N VAL A 26 49.25 -1.70 -6.52
CA VAL A 26 48.35 -1.43 -7.67
C VAL A 26 47.31 -2.53 -7.86
N GLY A 27 47.68 -3.80 -7.64
CA GLY A 27 46.74 -4.92 -7.70
C GLY A 27 45.68 -4.82 -6.59
N GLU A 28 46.12 -4.55 -5.37
CA GLU A 28 45.23 -4.40 -4.21
C GLU A 28 44.31 -3.16 -4.33
N ALA A 29 44.81 -2.05 -4.87
CA ALA A 29 44.04 -0.85 -5.16
C ALA A 29 42.94 -1.11 -6.19
N ILE A 30 43.24 -1.90 -7.23
CA ILE A 30 42.26 -2.32 -8.23
C ILE A 30 41.18 -3.20 -7.57
N ASP A 31 41.58 -4.19 -6.76
CA ASP A 31 40.66 -5.07 -6.07
C ASP A 31 39.73 -4.31 -5.11
N ILE A 32 40.26 -3.32 -4.37
CA ILE A 32 39.46 -2.44 -3.51
C ILE A 32 38.43 -1.65 -4.33
N LEU A 33 38.81 -1.09 -5.48
CA LEU A 33 37.88 -0.35 -6.33
C LEU A 33 36.75 -1.22 -6.88
N PHE A 34 37.05 -2.47 -7.27
CA PHE A 34 36.04 -3.41 -7.72
C PHE A 34 35.13 -3.87 -6.58
N LYS A 35 35.70 -4.15 -5.40
CA LYS A 35 34.92 -4.53 -4.22
C LYS A 35 33.98 -3.43 -3.76
N ILE A 36 34.44 -2.17 -3.70
CA ILE A 36 33.58 -1.02 -3.36
C ILE A 36 32.45 -0.88 -4.38
N LYS A 37 32.72 -1.09 -5.66
CA LYS A 37 31.69 -1.05 -6.70
C LYS A 37 30.65 -2.15 -6.51
N GLU A 38 31.08 -3.38 -6.22
CA GLU A 38 30.19 -4.50 -5.96
C GLU A 38 29.36 -4.27 -4.69
N ASP A 39 29.98 -3.85 -3.59
CA ASP A 39 29.31 -3.55 -2.33
C ASP A 39 28.25 -2.45 -2.49
N LEU A 40 28.57 -1.40 -3.28
CA LEU A 40 27.62 -0.32 -3.58
C LEU A 40 26.45 -0.80 -4.45
N LEU A 41 26.69 -1.71 -5.39
CA LEU A 41 25.63 -2.29 -6.23
C LEU A 41 24.68 -3.14 -5.38
N VAL A 42 25.21 -4.01 -4.52
CA VAL A 42 24.40 -4.85 -3.62
C VAL A 42 23.56 -3.99 -2.68
N GLN A 43 24.15 -2.98 -2.03
CA GLN A 43 23.41 -2.07 -1.15
C GLN A 43 22.39 -1.22 -1.89
N SER A 44 22.69 -0.84 -3.13
CA SER A 44 21.78 -0.10 -4.00
C SER A 44 20.56 -0.96 -4.33
N ASP A 45 20.76 -2.20 -4.76
CA ASP A 45 19.68 -3.11 -5.14
C ASP A 45 18.75 -3.38 -3.94
N ASP A 46 19.29 -3.68 -2.77
CA ASP A 46 18.50 -3.87 -1.54
C ASP A 46 17.71 -2.61 -1.16
N TYR A 47 18.32 -1.43 -1.27
CA TYR A 47 17.68 -0.15 -0.95
C TYR A 47 16.55 0.20 -1.92
N PHE A 48 16.74 -0.06 -3.22
CA PHE A 48 15.71 0.19 -4.22
C PHE A 48 14.57 -0.82 -4.09
N ASP A 49 14.86 -2.09 -3.86
CA ASP A 49 13.85 -3.13 -3.69
C ASP A 49 12.95 -2.87 -2.47
N GLU A 50 13.51 -2.48 -1.33
CA GLU A 50 12.71 -2.12 -0.15
C GLU A 50 11.76 -0.96 -0.45
N ARG A 51 12.26 0.10 -1.11
CA ARG A 51 11.43 1.27 -1.45
C ARG A 51 10.37 0.96 -2.49
N ILE A 52 10.68 0.12 -3.47
CA ILE A 52 9.73 -0.35 -4.47
C ILE A 52 8.62 -1.16 -3.79
N ASN A 53 8.97 -2.04 -2.86
CA ASN A 53 7.99 -2.82 -2.10
C ASN A 53 7.09 -1.93 -1.24
N VAL A 54 7.65 -0.95 -0.52
CA VAL A 54 6.87 0.03 0.25
C VAL A 54 5.93 0.83 -0.66
N ALA A 55 6.41 1.28 -1.82
CA ALA A 55 5.61 2.02 -2.79
C ALA A 55 4.46 1.16 -3.35
N ASN A 56 4.72 -0.10 -3.67
CA ASN A 56 3.72 -1.05 -4.16
C ASN A 56 2.66 -1.36 -3.10
N ASN A 57 3.05 -1.59 -1.85
CA ASN A 57 2.11 -1.79 -0.75
C ASN A 57 1.21 -0.56 -0.56
N LYS A 58 1.80 0.64 -0.55
CA LYS A 58 1.04 1.89 -0.42
C LYS A 58 0.11 2.13 -1.61
N LYS A 59 0.53 1.75 -2.81
CA LYS A 59 -0.33 1.77 -4.00
C LYS A 59 -1.54 0.83 -3.82
N SER A 60 -1.31 -0.40 -3.39
CA SER A 60 -2.39 -1.37 -3.13
C SER A 60 -3.39 -0.86 -2.09
N GLU A 61 -2.91 -0.30 -0.97
CA GLU A 61 -3.78 0.30 0.05
C GLU A 61 -4.62 1.46 -0.49
N LEU A 62 -4.04 2.30 -1.35
CA LEU A 62 -4.74 3.41 -1.97
C LEU A 62 -5.78 2.93 -3.00
N GLU A 63 -5.47 1.90 -3.77
CA GLU A 63 -6.41 1.28 -4.71
C GLU A 63 -7.60 0.66 -3.98
N GLU A 64 -7.39 0.00 -2.83
CA GLU A 64 -8.47 -0.50 -1.98
C GLU A 64 -9.35 0.62 -1.42
N LYS A 65 -8.73 1.70 -0.92
CA LYS A 65 -9.47 2.87 -0.42
C LYS A 65 -10.29 3.52 -1.54
N LEU A 66 -9.71 3.66 -2.73
CA LEU A 66 -10.39 4.19 -3.91
C LEU A 66 -11.57 3.31 -4.31
N HIS A 67 -11.41 1.98 -4.24
CA HIS A 67 -12.49 1.04 -4.50
C HIS A 67 -13.66 1.24 -3.53
N LYS A 68 -13.39 1.37 -2.22
CA LYS A 68 -14.41 1.64 -1.20
C LYS A 68 -15.14 2.96 -1.47
N ILE A 69 -14.40 4.03 -1.76
CA ILE A 69 -15.00 5.34 -2.10
C ILE A 69 -15.90 5.23 -3.33
N ASN A 70 -15.46 4.51 -4.37
CA ASN A 70 -16.27 4.32 -5.58
C ASN A 70 -17.57 3.55 -5.31
N GLN A 71 -17.53 2.55 -4.42
CA GLN A 71 -18.74 1.85 -3.97
C GLN A 71 -19.68 2.80 -3.23
N GLU A 72 -19.16 3.61 -2.31
CA GLU A 72 -19.97 4.61 -1.57
C GLU A 72 -20.60 5.64 -2.51
N ILE A 73 -19.84 6.17 -3.48
CA ILE A 73 -20.36 7.10 -4.50
C ILE A 73 -21.48 6.44 -5.31
N ARG A 74 -21.33 5.17 -5.68
CA ARG A 74 -22.36 4.42 -6.41
C ARG A 74 -23.63 4.31 -5.58
N ILE A 75 -23.52 3.97 -4.30
CA ILE A 75 -24.68 3.86 -3.39
C ILE A 75 -25.33 5.23 -3.21
N PHE A 76 -24.53 6.26 -2.95
CA PHE A 76 -25.02 7.64 -2.84
C PHE A 76 -25.79 8.08 -4.09
N ASN A 77 -25.27 7.78 -5.29
CA ASN A 77 -25.94 8.10 -6.54
C ASN A 77 -27.28 7.34 -6.71
N LYS A 78 -27.35 6.07 -6.26
CA LYS A 78 -28.63 5.33 -6.21
C LYS A 78 -29.62 6.02 -5.26
N LEU A 79 -29.17 6.46 -4.08
CA LEU A 79 -30.03 7.09 -3.06
C LEU A 79 -30.43 8.53 -3.37
N LYS A 80 -29.63 9.24 -4.17
CA LYS A 80 -29.90 10.62 -4.59
C LYS A 80 -31.13 10.73 -5.49
N ASP A 81 -31.55 9.63 -6.13
CA ASP A 81 -32.75 9.61 -6.96
C ASP A 81 -33.97 10.10 -6.15
N SER A 82 -34.60 11.17 -6.65
CA SER A 82 -35.76 11.82 -6.03
C SER A 82 -37.05 11.04 -6.27
N SER A 83 -37.03 10.06 -7.18
CA SER A 83 -38.17 9.17 -7.44
C SER A 83 -38.29 8.02 -6.43
N LEU A 84 -37.25 7.74 -5.64
CA LEU A 84 -37.27 6.69 -4.62
C LEU A 84 -37.91 7.18 -3.33
N ASP A 85 -38.82 6.39 -2.79
CA ASP A 85 -39.37 6.61 -1.45
C ASP A 85 -38.39 6.17 -0.34
N PHE A 86 -38.72 6.49 0.91
CA PHE A 86 -37.87 6.16 2.06
C PHE A 86 -37.66 4.65 2.24
N ALA A 87 -38.69 3.83 1.99
CA ALA A 87 -38.60 2.38 2.15
C ALA A 87 -37.68 1.75 1.09
N GLN A 88 -37.73 2.24 -0.15
CA GLN A 88 -36.86 1.80 -1.23
C GLN A 88 -35.39 2.21 -1.00
N LYS A 89 -35.16 3.41 -0.44
CA LYS A 89 -33.82 3.84 -0.01
C LYS A 89 -33.27 2.98 1.12
N GLN A 90 -34.12 2.60 2.07
CA GLN A 90 -33.77 1.69 3.16
C GLN A 90 -33.42 0.29 2.61
N GLU A 91 -34.18 -0.24 1.65
CA GLU A 91 -33.89 -1.54 1.03
C GLU A 91 -32.56 -1.56 0.27
N ILE A 92 -32.18 -0.46 -0.38
CA ILE A 92 -30.87 -0.33 -1.05
C ILE A 92 -29.72 -0.36 -0.02
N LEU A 93 -29.88 0.36 1.09
CA LEU A 93 -28.89 0.35 2.18
C LEU A 93 -28.80 -1.03 2.83
N GLU A 94 -29.92 -1.67 3.10
CA GLU A 94 -29.94 -3.04 3.64
C GLU A 94 -29.30 -4.03 2.65
N LYS A 95 -29.55 -3.96 1.34
CA LYS A 95 -28.89 -4.90 0.41
C LYS A 95 -27.38 -4.72 0.29
N GLU A 96 -26.91 -3.47 0.32
CA GLU A 96 -25.49 -3.16 0.14
C GLU A 96 -24.69 -3.28 1.45
N TYR A 97 -25.34 -3.11 2.62
CA TYR A 97 -24.71 -3.14 3.94
C TYR A 97 -25.21 -4.25 4.88
N ALA A 98 -26.30 -4.97 4.64
CA ALA A 98 -26.82 -6.00 5.56
C ALA A 98 -26.03 -7.32 5.55
N ASN A 99 -24.92 -7.41 4.82
CA ASN A 99 -23.89 -8.41 5.14
C ASN A 99 -23.05 -8.02 6.38
N ILE A 100 -23.31 -6.86 6.99
CA ILE A 100 -22.90 -6.57 8.36
C ILE A 100 -23.96 -7.23 9.25
N ASP A 101 -23.60 -8.36 9.88
CA ASP A 101 -24.42 -8.99 10.93
C ASP A 101 -25.06 -7.89 11.78
N LYS A 102 -26.40 -7.85 11.82
CA LYS A 102 -27.14 -6.83 12.57
C LYS A 102 -26.54 -6.77 13.97
N THR A 103 -25.87 -5.67 14.30
CA THR A 103 -25.27 -5.53 15.62
C THR A 103 -26.36 -5.63 16.68
N TYR A 104 -26.02 -6.20 17.82
CA TYR A 104 -26.95 -6.43 18.94
C TYR A 104 -27.79 -5.19 19.28
N ASP A 105 -27.20 -3.99 19.15
CA ASP A 105 -27.87 -2.72 19.40
C ASP A 105 -28.98 -2.41 18.40
N VAL A 106 -28.79 -2.73 17.11
CA VAL A 106 -29.82 -2.55 16.06
C VAL A 106 -30.99 -3.50 16.32
N VAL A 107 -30.70 -4.75 16.69
CA VAL A 107 -31.71 -5.74 17.04
C VAL A 107 -32.51 -5.30 18.26
N ILE A 108 -31.84 -4.81 19.32
CA ILE A 108 -32.52 -4.31 20.53
C ILE A 108 -33.41 -3.11 20.22
N GLN A 109 -32.97 -2.18 19.37
CA GLN A 109 -33.79 -1.03 19.00
C GLN A 109 -35.05 -1.45 18.21
N GLU A 110 -34.93 -2.38 17.26
CA GLU A 110 -36.08 -2.95 16.56
C GLU A 110 -37.07 -3.60 17.54
N TYR A 111 -36.58 -4.38 18.51
CA TYR A 111 -37.42 -5.01 19.54
C TYR A 111 -38.12 -3.98 20.43
N LYS A 112 -37.41 -2.94 20.88
CA LYS A 112 -38.02 -1.85 21.68
C LYS A 112 -39.10 -1.12 20.89
N HIS A 113 -38.88 -0.85 19.60
CA HIS A 113 -39.87 -0.22 18.75
C HIS A 113 -41.13 -1.09 18.59
N LYS A 114 -40.96 -2.39 18.31
CA LYS A 114 -42.07 -3.35 18.23
C LYS A 114 -42.85 -3.47 19.55
N PHE A 115 -42.13 -3.49 20.68
CA PHE A 115 -42.75 -3.59 22.01
C PHE A 115 -43.48 -2.30 22.42
N SER A 116 -42.95 -1.14 22.03
CA SER A 116 -43.61 0.16 22.20
C SER A 116 -44.92 0.23 21.41
N TRP A 117 -44.90 -0.26 20.17
CA TRP A 117 -46.09 -0.32 19.32
C TRP A 117 -47.16 -1.28 19.88
N MET A 118 -46.77 -2.47 20.34
CA MET A 118 -47.67 -3.39 21.04
C MET A 118 -48.27 -2.76 22.30
N LYS A 119 -47.45 -2.10 23.14
CA LYS A 119 -47.95 -1.42 24.34
C LYS A 119 -48.95 -0.31 24.04
N ASN A 120 -48.86 0.35 22.89
CA ASN A 120 -49.83 1.35 22.46
C ASN A 120 -51.13 0.72 21.94
N ILE A 121 -51.08 -0.48 21.36
CA ILE A 121 -52.28 -1.24 20.94
C ILE A 121 -53.05 -1.78 22.15
N PHE A 122 -52.35 -2.22 23.20
CA PHE A 122 -52.97 -2.71 24.45
C PHE A 122 -53.27 -1.59 25.47
N LYS A 123 -53.15 -0.32 25.07
CA LYS A 123 -53.55 0.87 25.86
C LYS A 123 -54.89 1.47 25.41
N VAL A 124 -55.72 0.66 24.74
CA VAL A 124 -57.15 0.91 24.51
C VAL A 124 -57.96 0.11 25.51
#